data_AF-A0A257RWY8-F1
#
_entry.id   AF-A0A257RWY8-F1
#
_cell.length_a   1.000
_cell.length_b   1.000
_cell.length_c   1.000
_cell.angle_alpha   90.00
_cell.angle_beta   90.00
_cell.angle_gamma   90.00
#
_symmetry.space_group_name_H-M   'P 1'
#
loop_
_entity.id
_entity.type
_entity.pdbx_description
1 polymer ?
#
loop_
_entity_poly.entity_id
_entity_poly.type
_entity_poly.pdbx_seq_one_letter_code
_entity_poly.pdbx_strand_id
1 'polypeptide(L)' 'KEFVAWGAGPRASQYLVLGAKARAAKDGRPMADLEDLDAVVLSVLRHRIVVNFHAEAAGKKADDIVREVAGAARRP' A
#
# COMPACT_ATOMS: atom_id res chain seq x y z
N LYS A 1 10.51 -10.37 2.01
CA LYS A 1 11.42 -9.91 3.09
C LYS A 1 12.78 -9.45 2.55
N GLU A 2 13.16 -9.82 1.33
CA GLU A 2 14.47 -9.53 0.73
C GLU A 2 14.83 -8.04 0.65
N PHE A 3 13.87 -7.15 0.40
CA PHE A 3 14.11 -5.72 0.15
C PHE A 3 13.59 -4.76 1.23
N VAL A 4 13.07 -5.26 2.35
CA VAL A 4 12.41 -4.44 3.39
C VAL A 4 13.18 -4.52 4.70
N ALA A 5 13.63 -3.38 5.22
CA ALA A 5 14.21 -3.24 6.55
C ALA A 5 13.12 -3.14 7.62
N TRP A 6 12.09 -2.33 7.38
CA TRP A 6 10.96 -2.15 8.29
C TRP A 6 9.64 -2.04 7.51
N GLY A 7 8.64 -2.82 7.92
CA GLY A 7 7.33 -2.87 7.29
C GLY A 7 6.37 -1.80 7.80
N ALA A 8 5.22 -1.70 7.15
CA ALA A 8 4.18 -0.76 7.54
C ALA A 8 3.55 -1.16 8.90
N GLY A 9 3.50 -0.21 9.84
CA GLY A 9 2.87 -0.42 11.16
C GLY A 9 1.33 -0.41 11.14
N PRO A 10 0.66 -0.61 12.28
CA PRO A 10 -0.80 -0.76 12.37
C PRO A 10 -1.59 0.47 11.90
N ARG A 11 -0.99 1.66 11.89
CA ARG A 11 -1.63 2.86 11.31
C ARG A 11 -1.84 2.71 9.81
N ALA A 12 -0.97 2.00 9.10
CA ALA A 12 -1.09 1.83 7.66
C ALA A 12 -2.40 1.12 7.28
N SER A 13 -2.75 0.02 7.96
CA SER A 13 -4.01 -0.69 7.69
C SER A 13 -5.23 0.18 7.98
N GLN A 14 -5.19 0.96 9.06
CA GLN A 14 -6.26 1.91 9.39
C GLN A 14 -6.46 2.96 8.28
N TYR A 15 -5.36 3.53 7.76
CA TYR A 15 -5.43 4.53 6.68
C TYR A 15 -5.79 3.92 5.31
N LEU A 16 -5.45 2.65 5.05
CA LEU A 16 -5.93 1.95 3.85
C LEU A 16 -7.45 1.83 3.87
N VAL A 17 -8.03 1.37 4.99
CA VAL A 17 -9.49 1.26 5.15
C VAL A 17 -10.16 2.63 5.09
N LEU A 18 -9.61 3.62 5.80
CA LEU A 18 -10.19 4.97 5.82
C LEU A 18 -10.11 5.64 4.45
N GLY A 19 -8.97 5.51 3.75
CA GLY A 19 -8.78 6.06 2.40
C GLY A 19 -9.72 5.43 1.39
N ALA A 20 -9.87 4.10 1.40
CA ALA A 20 -10.78 3.40 0.51
C ALA A 20 -12.24 3.85 0.73
N LYS A 21 -12.68 3.93 1.99
CA LYS A 21 -14.02 4.44 2.35
C LYS A 21 -14.22 5.89 1.93
N ALA A 22 -13.22 6.74 2.13
CA ALA A 22 -13.28 8.15 1.75
C ALA A 22 -13.42 8.30 0.23
N ARG A 23 -12.72 7.48 -0.57
CA ARG A 23 -12.86 7.46 -2.02
C ARG A 23 -14.24 6.98 -2.46
N ALA A 24 -14.73 5.88 -1.90
CA ALA A 24 -16.09 5.39 -2.16
C ALA A 24 -17.16 6.44 -1.86
N ALA A 25 -17.08 7.07 -0.69
CA ALA A 25 -17.99 8.14 -0.29
C ALA A 25 -17.92 9.35 -1.22
N LYS A 26 -16.72 9.75 -1.66
CA LYS A 26 -16.52 10.82 -2.65
C LYS A 26 -17.18 10.49 -3.99
N ASP A 27 -17.21 9.22 -4.37
CA ASP A 27 -17.83 8.74 -5.60
C ASP A 27 -19.34 8.44 -5.42
N GLY A 28 -19.93 8.76 -4.27
CA GLY A 28 -21.35 8.52 -3.97
C GLY A 28 -21.70 7.05 -3.75
N ARG A 29 -20.71 6.16 -3.62
CA ARG A 29 -20.91 4.74 -3.35
C ARG A 29 -20.98 4.49 -1.84
N PRO A 30 -21.94 3.68 -1.36
CA PRO A 30 -22.11 3.42 0.07
C PRO A 30 -21.08 2.44 0.65
N MET A 31 -20.35 1.72 -0.21
CA MET A 31 -19.36 0.73 0.18
C MET A 31 -18.10 0.87 -0.66
N ALA A 32 -16.95 0.66 -0.02
CA ALA A 32 -15.67 0.61 -0.71
C ALA A 32 -15.44 -0.78 -1.34
N ASP A 33 -14.77 -0.79 -2.48
CA ASP A 33 -14.37 -1.99 -3.21
C ASP A 33 -12.84 -2.15 -3.27
N LEU A 34 -12.37 -3.13 -4.04
CA LEU A 34 -10.94 -3.38 -4.21
C LEU A 34 -10.27 -2.28 -5.05
N GLU A 35 -10.97 -1.68 -6.01
CA GLU A 35 -10.45 -0.54 -6.78
C GLU A 35 -10.18 0.66 -5.86
N ASP A 36 -11.01 0.90 -4.85
CA ASP A 36 -10.78 1.94 -3.86
C ASP A 36 -9.50 1.71 -3.05
N LEU A 37 -9.26 0.45 -2.65
CA LEU A 37 -8.07 0.07 -1.91
C LEU A 37 -6.81 0.26 -2.76
N ASP A 38 -6.84 -0.22 -4.02
CA ASP A 38 -5.73 -0.10 -4.96
C ASP A 38 -5.37 1.37 -5.22
N ALA A 39 -6.40 2.24 -5.35
CA ALA A 39 -6.21 3.66 -5.59
C ALA A 39 -5.48 4.39 -4.45
N VAL A 40 -5.60 3.92 -3.21
CA VAL A 40 -4.98 4.57 -2.04
C VAL A 40 -3.70 3.89 -1.57
N VAL A 41 -3.36 2.71 -2.09
CA VAL A 41 -2.30 1.85 -1.54
C VAL A 41 -0.93 2.54 -1.54
N LEU A 42 -0.55 3.19 -2.64
CA LEU A 42 0.73 3.91 -2.75
C LEU A 42 0.77 5.13 -1.84
N SER A 43 -0.31 5.91 -1.81
CA SER A 43 -0.44 7.11 -0.98
C SER A 43 -0.27 6.79 0.51
N VAL A 44 -0.76 5.62 0.95
CA VAL A 44 -0.64 5.20 2.34
C VAL A 44 0.73 4.57 2.64
N LEU A 45 1.25 3.71 1.76
CA LEU A 45 2.39 2.85 2.08
C LEU A 45 3.77 3.38 1.68
N ARG A 46 3.88 4.24 0.65
CA ARG A 46 5.16 4.73 0.08
C ARG A 46 6.16 5.22 1.14
N HIS A 47 5.67 5.98 2.11
CA HIS A 47 6.50 6.59 3.15
C HIS A 47 6.43 5.83 4.49
N ARG A 48 5.84 4.63 4.49
CA ARG A 48 5.66 3.78 5.68
C ARG A 48 6.45 2.48 5.61
N ILE A 49 7.22 2.29 4.54
CA ILE A 49 8.11 1.14 4.36
C ILE A 49 9.53 1.67 4.24
N VAL A 50 10.44 1.10 5.01
CA VAL A 50 11.87 1.39 4.93
C VAL A 50 12.53 0.27 4.15
N VAL A 51 13.17 0.62 3.04
CA VAL A 51 13.94 -0.32 2.22
C VAL A 51 15.29 -0.60 2.86
N ASN A 52 15.88 -1.76 2.56
CA ASN A 52 17.23 -2.12 3.05
C ASN A 52 18.31 -1.83 2.00
N PHE A 53 19.57 -1.97 2.39
CA PHE A 53 20.71 -1.74 1.49
C PHE A 53 20.70 -2.62 0.22
N HIS A 54 20.18 -3.85 0.30
CA HIS A 54 20.06 -4.73 -0.87
C HIS A 54 19.08 -4.17 -1.89
N ALA A 55 17.97 -3.58 -1.43
CA ALA A 55 17.00 -2.91 -2.28
C ALA A 55 17.61 -1.68 -2.96
N GLU A 56 18.37 -0.88 -2.22
CA GLU A 56 19.08 0.29 -2.75
C GLU A 56 20.09 -0.12 -3.83
N ALA A 57 20.91 -1.16 -3.56
CA ALA A 57 21.87 -1.70 -4.51
C ALA A 57 21.19 -2.27 -5.77
N ALA A 58 19.97 -2.82 -5.64
CA ALA A 58 19.15 -3.29 -6.76
C ALA A 58 18.35 -2.18 -7.46
N GLY A 59 18.49 -0.91 -7.04
CA GLY A 59 17.74 0.23 -7.58
C GLY A 59 16.24 0.18 -7.30
N LYS A 60 15.79 -0.63 -6.33
CA LYS A 60 14.38 -0.79 -5.95
C LYS A 60 13.96 0.30 -4.96
N LYS A 61 12.84 0.97 -5.26
CA LYS A 61 12.23 1.96 -4.38
C LYS A 61 11.08 1.34 -3.59
N ALA A 62 10.67 2.01 -2.51
CA ALA A 62 9.51 1.60 -1.72
C ALA A 62 8.25 1.43 -2.59
N ASP A 63 8.05 2.31 -3.58
CA ASP A 63 6.95 2.22 -4.55
C ASP A 63 6.93 0.90 -5.33
N ASP A 64 8.10 0.39 -5.74
CA ASP A 64 8.20 -0.84 -6.52
C ASP A 64 7.78 -2.03 -5.66
N ILE A 65 8.25 -2.05 -4.40
CA ILE A 65 7.89 -3.08 -3.42
C ILE A 65 6.40 -3.03 -3.10
N VAL A 66 5.83 -1.83 -2.91
CA VAL A 66 4.39 -1.68 -2.65
C VAL A 66 3.56 -2.23 -3.80
N ARG A 67 3.93 -1.92 -5.05
CA ARG A 67 3.22 -2.44 -6.24
C ARG A 67 3.31 -3.96 -6.33
N GLU A 68 4.49 -4.52 -6.08
CA GLU A 68 4.71 -5.97 -6.10
C GLU A 68 3.83 -6.68 -5.06
N VAL A 69 3.81 -6.18 -3.82
CA VAL A 69 3.00 -6.76 -2.73
C VAL A 69 1.51 -6.58 -2.99
N ALA A 70 1.08 -5.42 -3.48
CA ALA A 70 -0.33 -5.18 -3.80
C ALA A 70 -0.81 -6.12 -4.93
N GLY A 71 0.01 -6.35 -5.95
CA GLY A 71 -0.28 -7.29 -7.03
C GLY A 71 -0.27 -8.76 -6.59
N ALA A 72 0.56 -9.12 -5.62
CA ALA A 72 0.66 -10.49 -5.08
C ALA A 72 -0.39 -10.80 -3.99
N ALA A 73 -1.12 -9.80 -3.50
CA ALA A 73 -2.11 -9.97 -2.44
C ALA A 73 -3.24 -10.89 -2.90
N ARG A 74 -3.59 -11.90 -2.09
CA ARG A 74 -4.71 -12.79 -2.38
C ARG A 74 -6.01 -11.98 -2.36
N ARG A 75 -6.77 -12.06 -3.46
CA ARG A 75 -8.07 -11.41 -3.61
C ARG A 75 -9.20 -12.47 -3.54
N PRO A 76 -10.33 -12.14 -2.88
CA PRO A 76 -11.51 -13.02 -2.84
C PRO A 76 -12.20 -13.14 -4.20
#